data_AF-A0A0K9N8I0-F1
#
_entry.id   AF-A0A0K9N8I0-F1
#
_cell.length_a   1.000
_cell.length_b   1.000
_cell.length_c   1.000
_cell.angle_alpha   90.00
_cell.angle_beta   90.00
_cell.angle_gamma   90.00
#
_symmetry.space_group_name_H-M   'P 1'
#
loop_
_entity.id
_entity.type
_entity.pdbx_description
1 polymer ?
#
loop_
_entity_poly.entity_id
_entity_poly.type
_entity_poly.pdbx_seq_one_letter_code
_entity_poly.pdbx_strand_id
1 'polypeptide(L)' 'MYYNECPYCGAHLDPGERCDCEIERKKRGRLFKRHYNNLFEYMEDLENERVEI' A
#
# COMPACT_ATOMS: atom_id res chain seq x y z
N MET A 1 -15.51 9.43 21.31
CA MET A 1 -14.33 9.01 20.53
C MET A 1 -14.65 9.35 19.09
N TYR A 2 -13.83 10.19 18.44
CA TYR A 2 -14.08 10.65 17.08
C TYR A 2 -13.14 9.89 16.15
N TYR A 3 -13.65 9.35 15.05
CA TYR A 3 -12.88 8.76 13.97
C TYR A 3 -13.29 9.45 12.67
N ASN A 4 -12.40 9.43 11.67
CA ASN A 4 -12.73 9.89 10.33
C ASN A 4 -12.90 8.67 9.44
N GLU A 5 -14.00 8.59 8.69
CA GLU A 5 -14.17 7.53 7.71
C GLU A 5 -13.53 7.93 6.37
N CYS A 6 -12.73 7.05 5.78
CA CYS A 6 -12.16 7.29 4.45
C CYS A 6 -13.26 7.19 3.38
N PRO A 7 -13.49 8.23 2.56
CA PRO A 7 -14.55 8.22 1.54
C PRO A 7 -14.29 7.24 0.39
N TYR A 8 -13.06 6.73 0.26
CA TYR A 8 -12.66 5.86 -0.83
C TYR A 8 -12.75 4.37 -0.50
N CYS A 9 -12.47 3.99 0.75
CA CYS A 9 -12.46 2.58 1.18
C CYS A 9 -13.36 2.28 2.39
N GLY A 10 -13.93 3.30 3.04
CA GLY A 10 -14.79 3.14 4.23
C GLY A 10 -14.03 2.80 5.52
N ALA A 11 -12.70 2.90 5.53
CA ALA A 11 -11.92 2.62 6.74
C ALA A 11 -12.17 3.69 7.81
N HIS A 12 -12.39 3.27 9.05
CA HIS A 12 -12.40 4.16 10.21
C HIS A 12 -10.97 4.47 10.63
N LEU A 13 -10.56 5.72 10.49
CA LEU A 13 -9.22 6.22 10.78
C LEU A 13 -9.19 6.86 12.17
N ASP A 14 -8.11 6.60 12.90
CA ASP A 14 -7.85 7.26 14.17
C ASP A 14 -7.52 8.76 13.96
N PRO A 15 -7.78 9.64 14.94
CA PRO A 15 -7.37 11.04 14.86
C PRO A 15 -5.88 11.19 14.59
N GLY A 16 -5.55 11.78 13.44
CA GLY A 16 -4.17 12.00 12.99
C GLY A 16 -3.62 10.93 12.05
N GLU A 17 -4.33 9.82 11.86
CA GLU A 17 -3.99 8.83 10.85
C GLU A 17 -4.38 9.32 9.44
N ARG A 18 -3.56 8.96 8.44
CA ARG A 18 -3.87 9.19 7.03
C ARG A 18 -4.21 7.87 6.37
N CYS A 19 -5.28 7.84 5.60
CA CYS A 19 -5.58 6.67 4.78
C CYS A 19 -4.57 6.55 3.63
N ASP A 20 -4.10 5.34 3.40
CA ASP A 20 -3.15 4.95 2.36
C ASP A 20 -3.79 4.05 1.28
N CYS A 21 -5.13 3.91 1.27
CA CYS A 21 -5.82 2.96 0.40
C CYS A 21 -5.54 3.15 -1.10
N GLU A 22 -5.31 4.38 -1.55
CA GLU A 22 -4.90 4.66 -2.94
C GLU A 22 -3.45 4.24 -3.23
N ILE A 23 -2.56 4.39 -2.25
CA ILE A 23 -1.17 3.93 -2.34
C ILE A 23 -1.18 2.40 -2.45
N GLU A 24 -1.91 1.73 -1.58
CA GLU A 24 -2.05 0.27 -1.60
C GLU A 24 -2.73 -0.24 -2.87
N ARG A 25 -3.73 0.48 -3.40
CA ARG A 25 -4.35 0.14 -4.68
C ARG A 25 -3.37 0.23 -5.84
N LYS A 26 -2.50 1.26 -5.85
CA LYS A 26 -1.43 1.41 -6.86
C LYS A 26 -0.38 0.29 -6.73
N LYS A 27 0.04 -0.05 -5.51
CA LYS A 27 0.98 -1.16 -5.25
C LYS A 27 0.42 -2.50 -5.73
N ARG A 28 -0.84 -2.82 -5.37
CA ARG A 28 -1.52 -4.04 -5.84
C ARG A 28 -1.57 -4.11 -7.37
N GLY A 29 -1.92 -3.00 -8.03
CA GLY A 29 -1.93 -2.94 -9.50
C GLY A 29 -0.55 -3.13 -10.15
N ARG A 30 0.56 -2.89 -9.42
CA ARG A 30 1.93 -3.18 -9.86
C ARG A 30 2.33 -4.62 -9.57
N LEU A 31 1.99 -5.15 -8.39
CA LEU A 31 2.30 -6.52 -7.99
C LEU A 31 1.68 -7.55 -8.94
N PHE A 32 0.44 -7.34 -9.41
CA PHE A 32 -0.18 -8.25 -10.38
C PHE A 32 0.41 -8.17 -11.80
N LYS A 33 1.32 -7.22 -12.07
CA LYS A 33 2.03 -7.16 -13.36
C LYS A 33 3.35 -7.92 -13.36
N ARG A 34 3.92 -8.20 -12.18
CA ARG A 34 5.21 -8.89 -12.05
C ARG A 34 4.97 -10.34 -11.66
N HIS A 35 5.31 -11.27 -12.56
CA HIS A 35 5.50 -12.66 -12.19
C HIS A 35 6.89 -12.78 -11.57
N TYR A 36 6.95 -12.87 -10.25
CA TYR A 36 8.21 -13.13 -9.55
C TYR A 36 8.62 -14.57 -9.75
N ASN A 37 9.85 -14.80 -10.22
CA ASN A 37 10.35 -16.14 -10.44
C ASN A 37 10.72 -16.82 -9.11
N ASN A 38 11.03 -16.03 -8.08
CA ASN A 38 11.39 -16.51 -6.75
C ASN A 38 11.17 -15.44 -5.66
N LEU A 39 11.26 -15.87 -4.39
CA LEU A 39 11.04 -15.01 -3.22
C LEU A 39 12.13 -13.94 -3.05
N PHE A 40 13.36 -14.19 -3.53
CA PHE A 40 14.45 -13.22 -3.44
C PHE A 40 14.17 -12.00 -4.33
N GLU A 41 13.76 -12.24 -5.58
CA GLU A 41 13.36 -11.19 -6.53
C GLU A 41 12.17 -10.36 -6.01
N TYR A 42 11.24 -10.99 -5.28
CA TYR A 42 10.13 -10.28 -4.63
C TYR A 42 10.61 -9.35 -3.51
N MET A 43 11.49 -9.83 -2.63
CA MET A 43 11.96 -9.06 -1.49
C MET A 43 12.83 -7.87 -1.91
N GLU A 44 13.71 -8.08 -2.89
CA GLU A 44 14.58 -7.01 -3.45
C GLU A 44 13.76 -5.86 -4.04
N ASP A 45 12.72 -6.18 -4.82
CA ASP A 45 11.81 -5.19 -5.37
C ASP A 45 11.08 -4.38 -4.28
N LEU A 46 10.60 -5.04 -3.22
CA LEU A 46 9.94 -4.37 -2.10
C LEU A 46 10.88 -3.41 -1.36
N GLU A 47 12.15 -3.80 -1.19
CA GLU A 47 13.15 -2.93 -0.57
C GLU A 47 13.46 -1.71 -1.44
N ASN A 48 13.60 -1.91 -2.75
CA ASN A 48 13.84 -0.83 -3.70
C ASN A 48 12.68 0.18 -3.77
N GLU A 49 11.42 -0.28 -3.74
CA GLU A 49 10.26 0.63 -3.72
C GLU A 49 10.16 1.46 -2.43
N ARG A 50 10.71 0.97 -1.30
CA ARG A 50 10.71 1.72 -0.04
C ARG A 50 11.68 2.91 -0.02
N VAL A 51 12.62 2.98 -0.96
CA VAL A 51 13.64 4.05 -1.05
C VAL A 51 13.13 5.23 -1.90
N GLU A 52 12.08 5.08 -2.70
CA GLU A 52 11.55 6.12 -3.60
C GLU A 52 10.50 7.07 -2.96
N ILE A 53 10.31 7.06 -1.63
CA ILE A 53 9.35 7.92 -0.90
C ILE A 53 10.07 8.90 0.03
#